data_AF-A0A6C0ED58-F1
#
_entry.id   AF-A0A6C0ED58-F1
#
_cell.length_a   1.000
_cell.length_b   1.000
_cell.length_c   1.000
_cell.angle_alpha   90.00
_cell.angle_beta   90.00
_cell.angle_gamma   90.00
#
_symmetry.space_group_name_H-M   'P 1'
#
loop_
_entity.id
_entity.type
_entity.pdbx_description
1 polymer ?
#
loop_
_entity_poly.entity_id
_entity_poly.type
_entity_poly.pdbx_seq_one_letter_code
_entity_poly.pdbx_strand_id
1 'polypeptide(L)'
;MSIIIFDQQYDINTESLDFSEKGIRYIPKEIKLFKNLKELYFGEMMTDSDITFGNRIEEIYEDTFEGMTSLEILSLNNCNIKKIHKNAFKSLVNLKQLALGDNRDLCELDKDIFKPLINIESLNLEWCGFTELDDSIFETLTEVKNIDLTFNLIKKLPKSIIKCTKINNRFFYIRNNLDKPLDPEIQEFINQKNKN
;
A
#
# COMPACT_ATOMS: atom_id res chain seq x y z
N MET A 1 -11.11 18.68 20.83
CA MET A 1 -10.36 17.91 21.86
C MET A 1 -9.02 17.57 21.23
N SER A 2 -7.92 17.66 21.96
CA SER A 2 -6.59 17.40 21.41
C SER A 2 -5.94 16.19 22.06
N ILE A 3 -5.03 15.55 21.33
CA ILE A 3 -4.28 14.40 21.79
C ILE A 3 -2.78 14.61 21.56
N ILE A 4 -1.96 14.05 22.44
CA ILE A 4 -0.51 14.06 22.29
C ILE A 4 -0.07 12.80 21.56
N ILE A 5 0.61 12.96 20.44
CA ILE A 5 1.29 11.90 19.69
C ILE A 5 2.72 12.36 19.45
N PHE A 6 3.71 11.51 19.76
CA PHE A 6 5.13 11.84 19.63
C PHE A 6 5.49 13.21 20.22
N ASP A 7 5.04 13.46 21.45
CA ASP A 7 5.28 14.70 22.21
C ASP A 7 4.71 15.99 21.56
N GLN A 8 3.86 15.86 20.55
CA GLN A 8 3.18 16.96 19.87
C GLN A 8 1.66 16.87 20.03
N GLN A 9 1.02 18.03 20.20
CA GLN A 9 -0.42 18.12 20.37
C GLN A 9 -1.12 18.29 19.02
N TYR A 10 -2.09 17.43 18.75
CA TYR A 10 -2.88 17.45 17.51
C TYR A 10 -4.36 17.64 17.83
N ASP A 11 -5.09 18.35 16.96
CA ASP A 11 -6.55 18.38 17.00
C ASP A 11 -7.10 17.05 16.48
N ILE A 12 -7.98 16.42 17.26
CA ILE A 12 -8.57 15.13 16.92
C ILE A 12 -9.48 15.18 15.68
N ASN A 13 -9.92 16.37 15.29
CA ASN A 13 -10.80 16.56 14.13
C ASN A 13 -10.03 16.78 12.82
N THR A 14 -8.69 16.82 12.88
CA THR A 14 -7.85 17.00 11.70
C THR A 14 -8.11 15.90 10.67
N GLU A 15 -8.16 16.30 9.39
CA GLU A 15 -8.39 15.39 8.27
C GLU A 15 -7.10 14.85 7.64
N SER A 16 -5.94 15.46 7.91
CA SER A 16 -4.64 15.05 7.35
C SER A 16 -3.53 15.11 8.40
N LEU A 17 -2.78 14.02 8.54
CA LEU A 17 -1.62 13.93 9.43
C LEU A 17 -0.40 13.45 8.67
N ASP A 18 0.69 14.19 8.84
CA ASP A 18 1.99 13.84 8.28
C ASP A 18 2.98 13.54 9.41
N PHE A 19 3.49 12.32 9.39
CA PHE A 19 4.47 11.75 10.30
C PHE A 19 5.75 11.31 9.57
N SER A 20 5.94 11.72 8.32
CA SER A 20 7.16 11.47 7.54
C SER A 20 8.39 12.09 8.25
N GLU A 21 9.56 11.45 8.14
CA GLU A 21 10.84 11.95 8.70
C GLU A 21 10.87 12.17 10.23
N LYS A 22 10.00 11.50 11.00
CA LYS A 22 9.94 11.67 12.46
C LYS A 22 10.70 10.60 13.24
N GLY A 23 11.43 9.70 12.57
CA GLY A 23 12.18 8.62 13.22
C GLY A 23 11.29 7.65 14.01
N ILE A 24 10.04 7.48 13.58
CA ILE A 24 9.01 6.68 14.26
C ILE A 24 9.34 5.20 14.13
N ARG A 25 9.23 4.45 15.22
CA ARG A 25 9.47 3.00 15.25
C ARG A 25 8.20 2.16 15.27
N TYR A 26 7.07 2.77 15.62
CA TYR A 26 5.78 2.10 15.68
C TYR A 26 4.66 3.13 15.55
N ILE A 27 3.53 2.72 14.98
CA ILE A 27 2.33 3.55 14.91
C ILE A 27 1.61 3.47 16.26
N PRO A 28 1.39 4.60 16.96
CA PRO A 28 0.71 4.62 18.25
C PRO A 28 -0.76 4.27 18.09
N LYS A 29 -1.33 3.48 19.01
CA LYS A 29 -2.74 3.03 18.95
C LYS A 29 -3.73 4.19 19.02
N GLU A 30 -3.28 5.32 19.55
CA GLU A 30 -3.98 6.60 19.64
C GLU A 30 -4.37 7.15 18.27
N ILE A 31 -3.72 6.71 17.18
CA ILE A 31 -4.07 7.14 15.82
C ILE A 31 -5.53 6.84 15.45
N LYS A 32 -6.12 5.81 16.05
CA LYS A 32 -7.53 5.45 15.83
C LYS A 32 -8.54 6.43 16.42
N LEU A 33 -8.08 7.40 17.21
CA LEU A 33 -8.93 8.42 17.80
C LEU A 33 -9.28 9.52 16.79
N PHE A 34 -8.50 9.70 15.71
CA PHE A 34 -8.79 10.65 14.64
C PHE A 34 -9.87 10.11 13.70
N LYS A 35 -11.14 10.18 14.13
CA LYS A 35 -12.29 9.58 13.40
C LYS A 35 -12.57 10.21 12.03
N ASN A 36 -12.09 11.43 11.80
CA ASN A 36 -12.28 12.17 10.55
C ASN A 36 -11.03 12.17 9.67
N LEU A 37 -9.99 11.43 10.04
CA LEU A 37 -8.75 11.41 9.28
C LEU A 37 -8.98 10.77 7.91
N LYS A 38 -8.66 11.53 6.86
CA LYS A 38 -8.73 11.13 5.45
C LYS A 38 -7.35 10.81 4.91
N GLU A 39 -6.31 11.47 5.41
CA GLU A 39 -4.94 11.31 4.91
C GLU A 39 -3.96 11.05 6.05
N LEU A 40 -3.13 10.04 5.87
CA LEU A 40 -2.12 9.65 6.86
C LEU A 40 -0.83 9.26 6.16
N TYR A 41 0.23 10.02 6.45
CA TYR A 41 1.54 9.84 5.85
C TYR A 41 2.55 9.45 6.92
N PHE A 42 3.21 8.30 6.73
CA PHE A 42 4.43 7.93 7.44
C PHE A 42 5.62 7.80 6.49
N GLY A 43 5.34 7.56 5.20
CA GLY A 43 6.36 7.26 4.22
C GLY A 43 6.93 8.47 3.50
N GLU A 44 8.23 8.42 3.27
CA GLU A 44 8.98 9.42 2.50
C GLU A 44 8.94 9.14 1.00
N MET A 45 9.14 10.19 0.20
CA MET A 45 9.64 10.01 -1.17
C MET A 45 11.16 10.04 -1.10
N MET A 46 11.85 9.06 -1.69
CA MET A 46 13.32 9.07 -1.76
C MET A 46 13.80 10.42 -2.31
N THR A 47 14.52 11.17 -1.49
CA THR A 47 15.42 12.23 -1.96
C THR A 47 16.84 11.73 -1.78
N ASP A 48 17.73 12.02 -2.74
CA ASP A 48 19.11 11.51 -2.80
C ASP A 48 20.01 11.93 -1.60
N SER A 49 19.47 12.65 -0.62
CA SER A 49 20.20 13.18 0.53
C SER A 49 19.48 12.92 1.84
N ASP A 50 20.17 12.21 2.75
CA ASP A 50 19.93 12.04 4.19
C ASP A 50 19.20 10.77 4.66
N ILE A 51 20.00 9.71 4.90
CA ILE A 51 19.65 8.42 5.53
C ILE A 51 19.31 8.55 7.05
N THR A 52 19.09 9.76 7.58
CA THR A 52 19.14 10.00 9.03
C THR A 52 17.80 10.14 9.76
N PHE A 53 16.64 10.22 9.08
CA PHE A 53 15.35 10.43 9.76
C PHE A 53 14.17 9.54 9.34
N GLY A 54 14.40 8.54 8.48
CA GLY A 54 13.39 7.57 8.03
C GLY A 54 12.65 6.86 9.17
N ASN A 55 11.34 6.69 8.99
CA ASN A 55 10.53 5.85 9.87
C ASN A 55 10.95 4.38 9.76
N ARG A 56 10.95 3.65 10.88
CA ARG A 56 11.33 2.24 10.99
C ARG A 56 10.20 1.42 11.61
N ILE A 57 9.04 1.47 10.98
CA ILE A 57 7.84 0.75 11.39
C ILE A 57 7.95 -0.68 10.86
N GLU A 58 8.66 -1.55 11.57
CA GLU A 58 8.98 -2.89 11.04
C GLU A 58 7.76 -3.81 10.88
N GLU A 59 6.69 -3.57 11.63
CA GLU A 59 5.51 -4.44 11.64
C GLU A 59 4.21 -3.64 11.77
N ILE A 60 3.21 -4.00 10.97
CA ILE A 60 1.84 -3.45 11.03
C ILE A 60 0.90 -4.52 11.59
N TYR A 61 0.35 -4.27 12.77
CA TYR A 61 -0.55 -5.19 13.47
C TYR A 61 -2.01 -5.03 13.03
N GLU A 62 -2.82 -6.07 13.28
CA GLU A 62 -4.25 -6.11 12.95
C GLU A 62 -5.06 -4.93 13.53
N ASP A 63 -4.69 -4.42 14.70
CA ASP A 63 -5.40 -3.35 15.41
C ASP A 63 -4.85 -1.94 15.11
N THR A 64 -3.81 -1.83 14.27
CA THR A 64 -3.10 -0.56 14.00
C THR A 64 -4.03 0.51 13.41
N PHE A 65 -4.86 0.12 12.43
CA PHE A 65 -5.80 1.03 11.73
C PHE A 65 -7.27 0.71 12.04
N GLU A 66 -7.53 0.06 13.18
CA GLU A 66 -8.88 -0.37 13.53
C GLU A 66 -9.85 0.82 13.64
N GLY A 67 -10.97 0.72 12.92
CA GLY A 67 -12.03 1.74 12.94
C GLY A 67 -11.68 3.03 12.22
N MET A 68 -10.59 3.10 11.45
CA MET A 68 -10.22 4.24 10.62
C MET A 68 -10.95 4.22 9.27
N THR A 69 -12.29 4.19 9.32
CA THR A 69 -13.13 4.03 8.13
C THR A 69 -13.16 5.25 7.22
N SER A 70 -12.76 6.42 7.71
CA SER A 70 -12.74 7.68 6.93
C SER A 70 -11.47 7.84 6.09
N LEU A 71 -10.47 6.97 6.29
CA LEU A 71 -9.16 7.11 5.67
C LEU A 71 -9.25 6.83 4.16
N GLU A 72 -8.76 7.76 3.35
CA GLU A 72 -8.74 7.73 1.90
C GLU A 72 -7.32 7.53 1.34
N ILE A 73 -6.30 8.05 2.04
CA ILE A 73 -4.89 7.97 1.65
C ILE A 73 -4.06 7.46 2.84
N LEU A 74 -3.28 6.40 2.59
CA LEU A 74 -2.30 5.87 3.53
C LEU A 74 -0.95 5.70 2.83
N SER A 75 0.04 6.48 3.25
CA SER A 75 1.42 6.34 2.80
C SER A 75 2.29 5.70 3.87
N LEU A 76 2.87 4.55 3.53
CA LEU A 76 3.77 3.73 4.34
C LEU A 76 5.05 3.38 3.54
N ASN A 77 5.37 4.17 2.52
CA ASN A 77 6.59 3.98 1.72
C ASN A 77 7.85 4.11 2.59
N ASN A 78 8.92 3.38 2.27
CA ASN A 78 10.22 3.54 2.91
C ASN A 78 10.14 3.57 4.46
N CYS A 79 9.29 2.72 5.04
CA CYS A 79 9.09 2.64 6.49
C CYS A 79 9.83 1.44 7.11
N ASN A 80 10.64 0.73 6.32
CA ASN A 80 11.32 -0.51 6.71
C ASN A 80 10.35 -1.60 7.21
N ILE A 81 9.14 -1.65 6.63
CA ILE A 81 8.13 -2.65 6.97
C ILE A 81 8.60 -4.02 6.49
N LYS A 82 8.60 -4.99 7.40
CA LYS A 82 8.96 -6.39 7.13
C LYS A 82 7.75 -7.31 7.18
N LYS A 83 6.69 -6.88 7.86
CA LYS A 83 5.50 -7.72 8.04
C LYS A 83 4.23 -6.89 8.22
N ILE A 84 3.20 -7.30 7.51
CA ILE A 84 1.85 -6.80 7.68
C ILE A 84 0.98 -7.98 8.10
N HIS A 85 0.41 -7.92 9.30
CA HIS A 85 -0.45 -8.99 9.79
C HIS A 85 -1.73 -9.09 8.97
N LYS A 86 -2.30 -10.30 8.92
CA LYS A 86 -3.64 -10.52 8.39
C LYS A 86 -4.61 -9.49 9.00
N ASN A 87 -5.56 -9.04 8.20
CA ASN A 87 -6.58 -8.07 8.61
C ASN A 87 -6.08 -6.68 9.03
N ALA A 88 -4.79 -6.33 8.90
CA ALA A 88 -4.29 -4.98 9.23
C ALA A 88 -5.06 -3.84 8.54
N PHE A 89 -5.64 -4.11 7.36
CA PHE A 89 -6.42 -3.14 6.59
C PHE A 89 -7.95 -3.38 6.65
N LYS A 90 -8.45 -4.22 7.58
CA LYS A 90 -9.88 -4.62 7.64
C LYS A 90 -10.88 -3.47 7.73
N SER A 91 -10.48 -2.34 8.30
CA SER A 91 -11.36 -1.17 8.50
C SER A 91 -11.22 -0.12 7.40
N LEU A 92 -10.25 -0.24 6.50
CA LEU A 92 -9.89 0.78 5.51
C LEU A 92 -10.77 0.73 4.25
N VAL A 93 -12.08 0.62 4.46
CA VAL A 93 -13.07 0.36 3.38
C VAL A 93 -13.23 1.52 2.39
N ASN A 94 -12.87 2.74 2.77
CA ASN A 94 -12.91 3.94 1.92
C ASN A 94 -11.53 4.33 1.37
N LEU A 95 -10.50 3.50 1.59
CA LEU A 95 -9.15 3.80 1.14
C LEU A 95 -9.10 3.79 -0.39
N LYS A 96 -8.58 4.88 -0.95
CA LYS A 96 -8.39 5.08 -2.40
C LYS A 96 -6.93 4.92 -2.80
N GLN A 97 -6.00 5.24 -1.90
CA GLN A 97 -4.57 5.16 -2.18
C GLN A 97 -3.83 4.47 -1.03
N LEU A 98 -3.08 3.43 -1.38
CA LEU A 98 -2.19 2.73 -0.47
C LEU A 98 -0.80 2.68 -1.08
N ALA A 99 0.18 3.22 -0.37
CA ALA A 99 1.58 3.19 -0.79
C ALA A 99 2.42 2.43 0.23
N LEU A 100 2.99 1.30 -0.21
CA LEU A 100 3.85 0.42 0.57
C LEU A 100 5.23 0.24 -0.07
N GLY A 101 5.57 1.08 -1.05
CA GLY A 101 6.79 0.99 -1.83
C GLY A 101 8.06 1.12 -0.98
N ASP A 102 9.17 0.57 -1.48
CA ASP A 102 10.49 0.64 -0.84
C ASP A 102 10.54 0.03 0.57
N ASN A 103 9.71 -0.98 0.83
CA ASN A 103 9.78 -1.84 2.01
C ASN A 103 10.41 -3.19 1.63
N ARG A 104 11.71 -3.16 1.34
CA ARG A 104 12.44 -4.24 0.62
C ARG A 104 12.43 -5.61 1.30
N ASP A 105 12.21 -5.64 2.60
CA ASP A 105 12.17 -6.85 3.43
C ASP A 105 10.73 -7.38 3.64
N LEU A 106 9.70 -6.76 3.06
CA LEU A 106 8.31 -7.17 3.24
C LEU A 106 8.04 -8.55 2.64
N CYS A 107 8.39 -8.75 1.36
CA CYS A 107 8.45 -9.98 0.55
C CYS A 107 7.27 -10.98 0.56
N GLU A 108 6.34 -10.91 1.50
CA GLU A 108 5.15 -11.74 1.66
C GLU A 108 3.97 -10.88 2.14
N LEU A 109 2.77 -11.26 1.67
CA LEU A 109 1.51 -10.68 2.10
C LEU A 109 0.49 -11.79 2.30
N ASP A 110 -0.40 -11.61 3.27
CA ASP A 110 -1.58 -12.47 3.37
C ASP A 110 -2.44 -12.31 2.11
N LYS A 111 -2.92 -13.42 1.54
CA LYS A 111 -3.70 -13.44 0.29
C LYS A 111 -4.99 -12.60 0.35
N ASP A 112 -5.53 -12.38 1.55
CA ASP A 112 -6.78 -11.65 1.76
C ASP A 112 -6.53 -10.20 2.21
N ILE A 113 -5.28 -9.73 2.26
CA ILE A 113 -4.90 -8.44 2.86
C ILE A 113 -5.60 -7.23 2.21
N PHE A 114 -5.86 -7.30 0.89
CA PHE A 114 -6.51 -6.21 0.15
C PHE A 114 -8.01 -6.41 -0.05
N LYS A 115 -8.59 -7.55 0.38
CA LYS A 115 -10.04 -7.81 0.22
C LYS A 115 -10.94 -6.68 0.74
N PRO A 116 -10.64 -6.04 1.89
CA PRO A 116 -11.44 -4.94 2.42
C PRO A 116 -11.37 -3.64 1.60
N LEU A 117 -10.35 -3.46 0.75
CA LEU A 117 -10.04 -2.21 0.06
C LEU A 117 -10.86 -2.03 -1.24
N ILE A 118 -12.18 -2.16 -1.13
CA ILE A 118 -13.11 -2.22 -2.27
C ILE A 118 -13.15 -0.92 -3.10
N ASN A 119 -12.70 0.20 -2.54
CA ASN A 119 -12.65 1.52 -3.19
C ASN A 119 -11.23 1.93 -3.63
N ILE A 120 -10.25 1.02 -3.56
CA ILE A 120 -8.86 1.35 -3.90
C ILE A 120 -8.74 1.72 -5.38
N GLU A 121 -8.09 2.84 -5.65
CA GLU A 121 -7.81 3.33 -7.00
C GLU A 121 -6.33 3.22 -7.35
N SER A 122 -5.44 3.32 -6.36
CA SER A 122 -3.99 3.27 -6.53
C SER A 122 -3.33 2.41 -5.46
N LEU A 123 -2.57 1.42 -5.90
CA LEU A 123 -1.81 0.51 -5.04
C LEU A 123 -0.34 0.51 -5.47
N ASN A 124 0.55 1.01 -4.60
CA ASN A 124 2.00 0.96 -4.84
C ASN A 124 2.64 -0.12 -3.95
N LEU A 125 3.28 -1.11 -4.60
CA LEU A 125 4.02 -2.22 -4.02
C LEU A 125 5.43 -2.32 -4.64
N GLU A 126 5.97 -1.23 -5.18
CA GLU A 126 7.31 -1.21 -5.79
C GLU A 126 8.40 -1.53 -4.75
N TRP A 127 9.52 -2.13 -5.16
CA TRP A 127 10.68 -2.33 -4.27
C TRP A 127 10.36 -3.02 -2.92
N CYS A 128 9.43 -3.98 -2.90
CA CYS A 128 9.02 -4.69 -1.68
C CYS A 128 9.66 -6.09 -1.53
N GLY A 129 10.50 -6.50 -2.49
CA GLY A 129 11.18 -7.79 -2.47
C GLY A 129 10.29 -8.99 -2.80
N PHE A 130 9.08 -8.78 -3.34
CA PHE A 130 8.15 -9.88 -3.66
C PHE A 130 8.73 -10.81 -4.73
N THR A 131 8.77 -12.11 -4.45
CA THR A 131 9.11 -13.14 -5.46
C THR A 131 7.88 -13.81 -6.07
N GLU A 132 6.80 -13.84 -5.30
CA GLU A 132 5.48 -14.35 -5.68
C GLU A 132 4.39 -13.57 -4.96
N LEU A 133 3.20 -13.59 -5.52
CA LEU A 133 1.98 -13.08 -4.91
C LEU A 133 0.88 -14.11 -5.18
N ASP A 134 -0.03 -14.29 -4.21
CA ASP A 134 -1.13 -15.25 -4.35
C ASP A 134 -2.01 -14.89 -5.55
N ASP A 135 -2.49 -15.90 -6.28
CA ASP A 135 -3.32 -15.73 -7.48
C ASP A 135 -4.60 -14.90 -7.21
N SER A 136 -5.10 -14.88 -5.97
CA SER A 136 -6.31 -14.18 -5.53
C SER A 136 -6.08 -12.80 -4.90
N ILE A 137 -4.82 -12.35 -4.76
CA ILE A 137 -4.45 -11.13 -4.02
C ILE A 137 -5.19 -9.85 -4.48
N PHE A 138 -5.61 -9.78 -5.76
CA PHE A 138 -6.32 -8.64 -6.34
C PHE A 138 -7.81 -8.92 -6.64
N GLU A 139 -8.36 -10.02 -6.14
CA GLU A 139 -9.68 -10.54 -6.54
C GLU A 139 -10.84 -9.53 -6.39
N THR A 140 -10.79 -8.66 -5.39
CA THR A 140 -11.85 -7.68 -5.09
C THR A 140 -11.56 -6.27 -5.62
N LEU A 141 -10.38 -6.02 -6.21
CA LEU A 141 -9.92 -4.67 -6.56
C LEU A 141 -10.49 -4.19 -7.91
N THR A 142 -11.81 -4.06 -8.01
CA THR A 142 -12.49 -3.69 -9.26
C THR A 142 -12.37 -2.21 -9.60
N GLU A 143 -12.12 -1.36 -8.60
CA GLU A 143 -11.99 0.09 -8.74
C GLU A 143 -10.58 0.56 -9.09
N VAL A 144 -9.59 -0.35 -9.01
CA VAL A 144 -8.18 0.01 -9.15
C VAL A 144 -7.83 0.46 -10.56
N LYS A 145 -7.15 1.59 -10.63
CA LYS A 145 -6.70 2.26 -11.86
C LYS A 145 -5.20 2.10 -12.05
N ASN A 146 -4.45 2.02 -10.95
CA ASN A 146 -2.99 1.91 -10.95
C ASN A 146 -2.54 0.84 -9.97
N ILE A 147 -1.70 -0.08 -10.44
CA ILE A 147 -0.96 -1.02 -9.59
C ILE A 147 0.51 -0.93 -10.00
N ASP A 148 1.36 -0.59 -9.05
CA ASP A 148 2.81 -0.61 -9.24
C ASP A 148 3.41 -1.82 -8.53
N LEU A 149 4.09 -2.66 -9.31
CA LEU A 149 4.82 -3.83 -8.84
C LEU A 149 6.30 -3.74 -9.22
N THR A 150 6.79 -2.61 -9.75
CA THR A 150 8.16 -2.53 -10.30
C THR A 150 9.23 -2.86 -9.28
N PHE A 151 10.38 -3.33 -9.78
CA PHE A 151 11.54 -3.61 -8.96
C PHE A 151 11.26 -4.60 -7.83
N ASN A 152 10.37 -5.55 -8.09
CA ASN A 152 10.26 -6.77 -7.33
C ASN A 152 10.94 -7.91 -8.10
N LEU A 153 10.80 -9.13 -7.61
CA LEU A 153 11.36 -10.36 -8.18
C LEU A 153 10.24 -11.31 -8.65
N ILE A 154 9.07 -10.75 -8.96
CA ILE A 154 7.84 -11.49 -9.27
C ILE A 154 7.95 -12.16 -10.64
N LYS A 155 8.06 -13.50 -10.65
CA LYS A 155 8.20 -14.27 -11.90
C LYS A 155 6.90 -14.49 -12.68
N LYS A 156 5.76 -14.30 -12.02
CA LYS A 156 4.43 -14.49 -12.60
C LYS A 156 3.43 -13.56 -11.93
N LEU A 157 2.56 -12.94 -12.73
CA LEU A 157 1.50 -12.10 -12.19
C LEU A 157 0.35 -12.94 -11.63
N PRO A 158 -0.28 -12.50 -10.52
CA PRO A 158 -1.49 -13.10 -10.01
C PRO A 158 -2.60 -13.16 -11.07
N LYS A 159 -3.26 -14.31 -11.21
CA LYS A 159 -4.39 -14.44 -12.15
C LYS A 159 -5.51 -13.41 -11.90
N SER A 160 -5.74 -13.04 -10.65
CA SER A 160 -6.75 -12.04 -10.26
C SER A 160 -6.55 -10.66 -10.89
N ILE A 161 -5.38 -10.35 -11.46
CA ILE A 161 -5.14 -9.08 -12.15
C ILE A 161 -6.15 -8.77 -13.26
N ILE A 162 -6.72 -9.80 -13.89
CA ILE A 162 -7.74 -9.64 -14.93
C ILE A 162 -9.05 -9.04 -14.39
N LYS A 163 -9.27 -9.08 -13.07
CA LYS A 163 -10.43 -8.48 -12.40
C LYS A 163 -10.29 -6.96 -12.26
N CYS A 164 -9.08 -6.44 -12.34
CA CYS A 164 -8.76 -5.03 -12.24
C CYS A 164 -9.07 -4.29 -13.55
N THR A 165 -10.35 -4.31 -13.95
CA THR A 165 -10.78 -3.85 -15.27
C THR A 165 -10.66 -2.34 -15.51
N LYS A 166 -10.47 -1.53 -14.47
CA LYS A 166 -10.27 -0.07 -14.58
C LYS A 166 -8.81 0.35 -14.71
N ILE A 167 -7.87 -0.58 -14.73
CA ILE A 167 -6.44 -0.26 -14.92
C ILE A 167 -6.22 0.53 -16.21
N ASN A 168 -5.57 1.68 -16.08
CA ASN A 168 -5.20 2.55 -17.20
C ASN A 168 -3.82 2.18 -17.73
N ASN A 169 -3.70 2.07 -19.05
CA ASN A 169 -2.59 1.31 -19.63
C ASN A 169 -1.36 2.09 -20.04
N ARG A 170 -1.07 3.21 -19.38
CA ARG A 170 0.24 3.83 -19.58
C ARG A 170 1.34 3.17 -18.76
N PHE A 171 0.98 2.49 -17.67
CA PHE A 171 1.91 2.23 -16.59
C PHE A 171 1.57 0.97 -15.82
N PHE A 172 1.40 -0.14 -16.54
CA PHE A 172 1.43 -1.45 -15.89
C PHE A 172 2.89 -1.72 -15.47
N TYR A 173 3.28 -1.21 -14.32
CA TYR A 173 4.67 -1.22 -13.86
C TYR A 173 5.02 -2.60 -13.30
N ILE A 174 5.35 -3.49 -14.23
CA ILE A 174 6.00 -4.80 -14.00
C ILE A 174 7.42 -4.82 -14.55
N ARG A 175 7.98 -3.64 -14.86
CA ARG A 175 9.34 -3.55 -15.42
C ARG A 175 10.32 -4.15 -14.41
N ASN A 176 11.22 -4.99 -14.93
CA ASN A 176 12.25 -5.73 -14.19
C ASN A 176 11.74 -6.88 -13.28
N ASN A 177 10.47 -7.28 -13.37
CA ASN A 177 9.97 -8.44 -12.60
C ASN A 177 10.07 -9.76 -13.36
N LEU A 178 9.87 -9.76 -14.69
CA LEU A 178 9.59 -10.97 -15.46
C LEU A 178 10.73 -11.34 -16.41
N ASP A 179 11.39 -12.46 -16.13
CA ASP A 179 12.33 -13.11 -17.07
C ASP A 179 11.62 -14.01 -18.09
N LYS A 180 10.33 -14.29 -17.89
CA LYS A 180 9.53 -15.25 -18.67
C LYS A 180 8.32 -14.56 -19.33
N PRO A 181 7.85 -15.08 -20.48
CA PRO A 181 6.64 -14.59 -21.12
C PRO A 181 5.43 -14.76 -20.20
N LEU A 182 4.49 -13.81 -20.28
CA LEU A 182 3.24 -13.81 -19.53
C LEU A 182 2.31 -14.95 -19.96
N ASP A 183 1.45 -15.39 -19.04
CA ASP A 183 0.33 -16.27 -19.38
C ASP A 183 -0.52 -15.62 -20.51
N PRO A 184 -0.99 -16.39 -21.52
CA PRO A 184 -1.69 -15.83 -22.69
C PRO A 184 -2.90 -14.96 -22.33
N GLU A 185 -3.69 -15.35 -21.33
CA GLU A 185 -4.86 -14.60 -20.88
C GLU A 185 -4.48 -13.23 -20.27
N ILE A 186 -3.43 -13.20 -19.45
CA ILE A 186 -2.91 -11.97 -18.86
C ILE A 186 -2.30 -11.08 -19.95
N GLN A 187 -1.57 -11.69 -20.90
CA GLN A 187 -1.00 -10.99 -22.04
C GLN A 187 -2.10 -10.36 -22.91
N GLU A 188 -3.19 -11.07 -23.16
CA GLU A 188 -4.34 -10.55 -23.90
C GLU A 188 -5.00 -9.40 -23.15
N PHE A 189 -5.24 -9.55 -21.85
CA PHE A 189 -5.78 -8.49 -20.99
C PHE A 189 -4.95 -7.21 -21.08
N ILE A 190 -3.62 -7.31 -20.89
CA ILE A 190 -2.71 -6.16 -20.99
C ILE A 190 -2.74 -5.55 -22.40
N ASN A 191 -2.80 -6.37 -23.44
CA ASN A 191 -2.86 -5.89 -24.82
C ASN A 191 -4.16 -5.13 -25.14
N GLN A 192 -5.30 -5.57 -24.59
CA GLN A 192 -6.58 -4.86 -24.75
C GLN A 192 -6.54 -3.49 -24.11
N LYS A 193 -5.90 -3.38 -22.94
CA LYS A 193 -5.78 -2.11 -22.24
C LYS A 193 -4.87 -1.12 -22.98
N ASN A 194 -3.85 -1.59 -23.74
CA ASN A 194 -2.85 -0.74 -24.42
C ASN A 194 -3.39 -0.03 -25.67
N LYS A 195 -4.59 -0.40 -26.11
CA LYS A 195 -5.20 0.09 -27.36
C LYS A 195 -6.13 1.29 -27.15
N ASN A 196 -6.41 1.68 -25.91
CA ASN A 196 -7.28 2.79 -25.51
C ASN A 196 -6.45 3.90 -24.86
#